data_AF-A0A0A9CSL4-F1
#
_entry.id   AF-A0A0A9CSL4-F1
#
_cell.length_a   1.000
_cell.length_b   1.000
_cell.length_c   1.000
_cell.angle_alpha   90.00
_cell.angle_beta   90.00
_cell.angle_gamma   90.00
#
_symmetry.space_group_name_H-M   'P 1'
#
loop_
_entity.id
_entity.type
_entity.pdbx_description
1 polymer ?
#
loop_
_entity_poly.entity_id
_entity_poly.type
_entity_poly.pdbx_seq_one_letter_code
_entity_poly.pdbx_strand_id
1 'polypeptide(L)' 'MKTQEEGSDYLVDHSIVMYLMNPKMEFVKFYGKNYDTDSLAEGIIKEIKGHQ' A
#
# COMPACT_ATOMS: atom_id res chain seq x y z
N MET A 1 31.36 0.74 22.33
CA MET A 1 30.95 -0.60 21.87
C MET A 1 29.46 -0.70 22.11
N LYS A 2 28.63 -0.75 21.06
CA LYS A 2 27.22 -1.10 21.24
C LYS A 2 27.18 -2.60 21.48
N THR A 3 26.83 -3.02 22.70
CA THR A 3 26.36 -4.37 22.97
C THR A 3 24.98 -4.50 22.34
N GLN A 4 24.92 -4.89 21.08
CA GLN A 4 23.69 -5.34 20.42
C GLN A 4 23.94 -6.77 19.98
N GLU A 5 23.07 -7.67 20.41
CA GLU A 5 23.13 -9.08 20.12
C GLU A 5 23.23 -9.28 18.61
N GLU A 6 24.37 -9.79 18.13
CA GLU A 6 24.69 -10.05 16.71
C GLU A 6 23.78 -11.13 16.06
N GLY A 7 22.63 -11.45 16.66
CA GLY A 7 21.69 -12.48 16.20
C GLY A 7 20.22 -12.06 16.16
N SER A 8 19.87 -10.80 16.48
CA SER A 8 18.47 -10.35 16.48
C SER A 8 17.99 -9.70 15.18
N ASP A 9 18.88 -9.44 14.23
CA ASP A 9 18.49 -8.82 12.96
C ASP A 9 17.93 -9.87 12.01
N TYR A 10 16.64 -9.73 11.68
CA TYR A 10 15.98 -10.57 10.69
C TYR A 10 15.19 -9.71 9.69
N LEU A 11 15.12 -10.19 8.45
CA LEU A 11 14.26 -9.59 7.44
C LEU A 11 12.82 -10.03 7.68
N VAL A 12 11.91 -9.05 7.67
CA VAL A 12 10.48 -9.31 7.70
C VAL A 12 9.96 -9.28 6.28
N ASP A 13 9.33 -10.37 5.86
CA ASP A 13 8.65 -10.40 4.57
C ASP A 13 7.34 -9.62 4.66
N HIS A 14 7.12 -8.74 3.69
CA HIS A 14 5.95 -7.87 3.65
C HIS A 14 5.46 -7.74 2.21
N SER A 15 4.13 -7.78 2.08
CA SER A 15 3.47 -7.49 0.80
C SER A 15 3.58 -6.01 0.46
N ILE A 16 3.92 -5.70 -0.80
CA ILE A 16 3.88 -4.34 -1.33
C ILE A 16 2.47 -4.09 -1.89
N VAL A 17 1.67 -3.33 -1.13
CA VAL A 17 0.26 -3.04 -1.42
C VAL A 17 -0.03 -1.59 -1.06
N MET A 18 -0.82 -0.93 -1.91
CA MET A 18 -1.38 0.40 -1.66
C MET A 18 -2.88 0.28 -1.38
N TYR A 19 -3.36 0.93 -0.32
CA TYR A 19 -4.77 0.93 0.06
C TYR A 19 -5.40 2.28 -0.24
N LEU A 20 -6.49 2.27 -1.00
CA LEU A 20 -7.34 3.44 -1.21
C LEU A 20 -8.43 3.46 -0.15
N MET A 21 -8.45 4.54 0.61
CA MET A 21 -9.41 4.81 1.68
C MET A 21 -10.25 6.02 1.30
N ASN A 22 -11.52 6.05 1.71
CA ASN A 22 -12.36 7.22 1.52
C ASN A 22 -12.12 8.28 2.63
N PRO A 23 -12.72 9.48 2.54
CA PRO A 23 -12.55 10.52 3.57
C PRO A 23 -13.01 10.14 4.98
N LYS A 24 -13.83 9.09 5.14
CA LYS A 24 -14.25 8.54 6.44
C LYS A 24 -13.31 7.46 6.96
N MET A 25 -12.17 7.25 6.30
CA MET A 25 -11.21 6.18 6.61
C MET A 25 -11.80 4.77 6.43
N GLU A 26 -12.79 4.62 5.54
CA GLU A 26 -13.34 3.32 5.18
C GLU A 26 -12.57 2.78 3.96
N PHE A 27 -12.35 1.45 3.95
CA PHE A 27 -11.69 0.78 2.85
C PHE A 27 -12.50 0.88 1.56
N VAL A 28 -11.84 1.27 0.47
CA VAL A 28 -12.44 1.30 -0.88
C VAL A 28 -11.87 0.16 -1.71
N LYS A 29 -10.54 0.13 -1.87
CA LYS A 29 -9.86 -0.80 -2.78
C LYS A 29 -8.38 -0.95 -2.45
N PHE A 30 -7.74 -2.02 -2.91
CA PHE A 30 -6.29 -2.19 -2.85
C PHE A 30 -5.68 -2.30 -4.26
N TYR A 31 -4.44 -1.85 -4.39
CA TYR A 31 -3.61 -1.94 -5.59
C TYR A 31 -2.29 -2.61 -5.22
N GLY A 32 -1.92 -3.68 -5.93
CA GLY A 32 -0.67 -4.41 -5.69
C GLY A 32 0.50 -3.86 -6.50
N LYS A 33 1.69 -4.39 -6.25
CA LYS A 33 2.94 -4.00 -6.96
C LYS A 33 2.92 -4.10 -8.50
N ASN A 34 1.94 -4.78 -9.08
CA ASN A 34 1.86 -5.01 -10.53
C ASN A 34 1.22 -3.84 -11.30
N TYR A 35 0.69 -2.83 -10.60
CA TYR A 35 0.16 -1.63 -11.25
C TYR A 35 1.32 -0.67 -11.58
N ASP A 36 1.37 -0.23 -12.83
CA ASP A 36 2.19 0.92 -13.23
C ASP A 36 1.52 2.24 -12.81
N THR A 37 2.21 3.36 -13.06
CA THR A 37 1.74 4.69 -12.66
C THR A 37 0.40 5.05 -13.27
N ASP A 38 0.19 4.68 -14.53
CA ASP A 38 -0.95 5.11 -15.33
C ASP A 38 -2.19 4.30 -14.93
N SER A 39 -2.07 2.97 -14.85
CA SER A 39 -3.14 2.09 -14.40
C SER A 39 -3.54 2.33 -12.94
N LEU A 40 -2.59 2.69 -12.07
CA LEU A 40 -2.88 3.09 -10.69
C LEU A 40 -3.68 4.40 -10.65
N ALA A 41 -3.23 5.43 -11.36
CA ALA A 41 -3.89 6.73 -11.38
C ALA A 41 -5.30 6.64 -11.97
N GLU A 42 -5.46 5.96 -13.11
CA GLU A 42 -6.76 5.70 -13.71
C GLU A 42 -7.69 4.92 -12.79
N GLY A 43 -7.14 3.89 -12.11
CA GLY A 43 -7.85 3.10 -11.13
C GLY A 43 -8.41 3.95 -9.99
N ILE A 44 -7.59 4.85 -9.42
CA ILE A 44 -8.01 5.75 -8.34
C ILE A 44 -9.08 6.73 -8.83
N ILE A 45 -8.87 7.36 -9.99
CA ILE A 45 -9.83 8.32 -10.59
C ILE A 45 -11.18 7.64 -10.82
N LYS A 46 -11.18 6.39 -11.28
CA LYS A 46 -12.41 5.61 -11.50
C LYS A 46 -13.19 5.42 -10.20
N GLU A 47 -12.54 5.01 -9.12
CA GLU A 47 -13.23 4.85 -7.82
C GLU A 47 -13.77 6.20 -7.33
N ILE A 48 -13.01 7.29 -7.46
CA ILE A 48 -13.48 8.64 -7.06
C ILE A 48 -14.73 9.07 -7.85
N LYS A 49 -14.76 8.85 -9.17
CA LYS A 49 -15.89 9.22 -10.03
C LYS A 49 -17.11 8.31 -9.84
N GLY A 50 -16.90 7.03 -9.56
CA GLY A 50 -17.97 6.05 -9.34
C GLY A 50 -18.66 6.16 -7.99
N HIS A 51 -18.05 6.87 -7.03
CA HIS A 51 -18.60 7.13 -5.69
C HIS A 51 -19.27 8.51 -5.56
N GLN A 52 -19.62 9.17 -6.68
CA GLN A 52 -20.48 10.37 -6.68
C GLN A 52 -21.97 10.05 -6.59
#